data_AF-R6F572-F1
#
_entry.id   AF-R6F572-F1
#
_cell.length_a   1.000
_cell.length_b   1.000
_cell.length_c   1.000
_cell.angle_alpha   90.00
_cell.angle_beta   90.00
_cell.angle_gamma   90.00
#
_symmetry.space_group_name_H-M   'P 1'
#
loop_
_entity.id
_entity.type
_entity.pdbx_description
1 polymer ?
#
loop_
_entity_poly.entity_id
_entity_poly.type
_entity_poly.pdbx_seq_one_letter_code
_entity_poly.pdbx_strand_id
1 'polypeptide(L)' 'MAYVIGDDCIACGTCIGECPVEAISEGEKYSINPDLCTECGTCASVCPQEAISLGE' A
#
# COMPACT_ATOMS: atom_id res chain seq x y z
N MET A 1 7.00 4.74 -11.01
CA MET A 1 5.68 5.09 -10.45
C MET A 1 5.57 4.39 -9.10
N ALA A 2 4.50 4.61 -8.34
CA ALA A 2 4.33 3.95 -7.05
C ALA A 2 2.87 3.60 -6.82
N TYR A 3 2.62 2.53 -6.08
CA TYR A 3 1.28 2.27 -5.59
C TYR A 3 0.87 3.34 -4.59
N VAL A 4 -0.41 3.70 -4.61
CA VAL A 4 -1.02 4.69 -3.72
C VAL A 4 -2.20 4.08 -2.98
N ILE A 5 -2.39 4.50 -1.73
CA ILE A 5 -3.48 4.03 -0.89
C ILE A 5 -4.58 5.10 -0.87
N GLY A 6 -5.76 4.71 -1.35
CA GLY A 6 -6.96 5.54 -1.41
C GLY A 6 -7.64 5.72 -0.06
N ASP A 7 -8.76 6.46 -0.07
CA ASP A 7 -9.52 6.81 1.14
C ASP A 7 -10.40 5.66 1.65
N ASP A 8 -10.59 4.60 0.86
CA ASP A 8 -11.25 3.37 1.31
C ASP A 8 -10.40 2.56 2.30
N CYS A 9 -9.15 2.96 2.57
CA CYS A 9 -8.30 2.24 3.52
C CYS A 9 -8.89 2.25 4.95
N ILE A 10 -9.19 1.06 5.47
CA ILE A 10 -9.70 0.86 6.84
C ILE A 10 -8.61 0.61 7.89
N ALA A 11 -7.34 0.91 7.57
CA ALA A 11 -6.18 0.68 8.44
C ALA A 11 -6.06 -0.76 9.00
N CYS A 12 -6.40 -1.79 8.21
CA CYS A 12 -6.36 -3.19 8.66
C CYS A 12 -4.95 -3.79 8.83
N GLY A 13 -3.91 -3.17 8.26
CA GLY A 13 -2.52 -3.63 8.41
C GLY A 13 -2.12 -4.88 7.62
N THR A 14 -2.95 -5.38 6.71
CA THR A 14 -2.56 -6.54 5.88
C THR A 14 -1.42 -6.19 4.91
N CYS A 15 -1.46 -5.00 4.31
CA CYS A 15 -0.49 -4.61 3.30
C CYS A 15 0.93 -4.37 3.84
N ILE A 16 1.08 -3.89 5.09
CA ILE A 16 2.40 -3.52 5.64
C ILE A 16 3.30 -4.75 5.84
N GLY A 17 2.75 -5.89 6.27
CA GLY A 17 3.51 -7.12 6.45
C GLY A 17 3.88 -7.81 5.13
N GLU A 18 3.14 -7.54 4.07
CA GLU A 18 3.30 -8.16 2.76
C GLU A 18 4.21 -7.34 1.82
N CYS A 19 4.63 -6.14 2.23
CA CYS A 19 5.51 -5.29 1.44
C CYS A 19 6.97 -5.78 1.55
N PRO A 20 7.58 -6.34 0.49
CA PRO A 20 8.92 -6.94 0.56
C PRO A 20 10.05 -5.92 0.75
N VAL A 21 9.75 -4.64 0.54
CA VAL A 21 10.69 -3.51 0.65
C VAL A 21 10.31 -2.55 1.77
N GLU A 22 9.35 -2.95 2.63
CA GLU A 22 8.93 -2.18 3.80
C GLU A 22 8.56 -0.71 3.46
N ALA A 23 8.00 -0.50 2.27
CA ALA A 23 7.66 0.83 1.77
C ALA A 23 6.39 1.43 2.39
N ILE A 24 5.71 0.72 3.30
CA ILE A 24 4.39 1.12 3.82
C ILE A 24 4.51 1.56 5.27
N SER A 25 3.96 2.74 5.58
CA SER A 25 3.91 3.30 6.93
C SER A 25 2.48 3.33 7.47
N GLU A 26 2.35 3.12 8.78
CA GLU A 26 1.08 3.25 9.51
C GLU A 26 0.68 4.73 9.71
N GLY A 27 -0.63 4.99 9.74
CA GLY A 27 -1.23 6.32 9.95
C GLY A 27 -2.75 6.19 10.08
N GLU A 28 -3.50 7.28 9.92
CA GLU A 28 -4.98 7.24 9.84
C GLU A 28 -5.44 6.33 8.69
N LYS A 29 -4.72 6.41 7.57
CA LYS A 29 -4.63 5.39 6.54
C LYS A 29 -3.18 5.01 6.34
N TYR A 30 -2.94 3.77 5.93
CA TYR A 30 -1.60 3.37 5.52
C TYR A 30 -1.17 4.22 4.33
N SER A 31 0.13 4.50 4.23
CA SER A 31 0.71 5.29 3.14
C SER A 31 1.93 4.58 2.56
N ILE A 32 2.08 4.62 1.24
CA ILE A 32 3.21 4.01 0.54
C ILE A 32 4.24 5.09 0.21
N ASN A 33 5.49 4.84 0.57
CA ASN A 33 6.62 5.67 0.20
C ASN A 33 7.00 5.42 -1.28
N PRO A 34 6.85 6.41 -2.17
CA PRO A 34 7.13 6.24 -3.59
C PRO A 34 8.62 6.02 -3.90
N ASP A 35 9.53 6.48 -3.05
CA ASP A 35 10.98 6.29 -3.23
C ASP A 35 11.42 4.85 -2.97
N LEU A 36 10.65 4.10 -2.18
CA LEU A 36 10.94 2.71 -1.82
C LEU A 36 10.10 1.71 -2.64
N CYS A 37 8.94 2.14 -3.16
CA CYS A 37 8.03 1.27 -3.88
C CYS A 37 8.66 0.74 -5.17
N THR A 38 8.70 -0.59 -5.31
CA THR A 38 9.23 -1.28 -6.50
C THR A 38 8.13 -1.76 -7.45
N GLU A 39 6.90 -1.27 -7.29
CA GLU A 39 5.78 -1.56 -8.20
C GLU A 39 5.42 -3.06 -8.26
N CYS A 40 5.78 -3.84 -7.21
CA CYS A 40 5.58 -5.30 -7.19
C CYS A 40 4.11 -5.75 -7.12
N GLY A 41 3.20 -4.88 -6.65
CA GLY A 41 1.76 -5.15 -6.63
C GLY A 41 1.24 -6.04 -5.49
N THR A 42 2.12 -6.62 -4.65
CA THR A 42 1.69 -7.51 -3.55
C THR A 42 0.70 -6.84 -2.60
N CYS A 43 0.96 -5.58 -2.20
CA CYS A 43 0.07 -4.83 -1.32
C CYS A 43 -1.34 -4.65 -1.89
N ALA A 44 -1.48 -4.44 -3.20
CA ALA A 44 -2.77 -4.31 -3.86
C ALA A 44 -3.53 -5.65 -3.90
N SER A 45 -2.84 -6.76 -4.18
CA SER A 45 -3.47 -8.09 -4.21
C SER A 45 -4.00 -8.57 -2.86
N VAL A 46 -3.38 -8.14 -1.75
CA VAL A 46 -3.78 -8.56 -0.39
C VAL A 46 -4.74 -7.57 0.27
N CYS A 47 -5.01 -6.41 -0.35
CA CYS A 47 -5.88 -5.40 0.25
C CYS A 47 -7.34 -5.88 0.21
N PRO A 48 -7.99 -6.17 1.35
CA PRO A 48 -9.34 -6.71 1.37
C PRO A 48 -10.41 -5.71 0.89
N GLN A 49 -10.06 -4.42 0.86
CA GLN A 49 -10.93 -3.33 0.46
C GLN A 49 -10.60 -2.80 -0.94
N GLU A 50 -9.62 -3.42 -1.63
CA GLU A 50 -9.17 -3.01 -2.96
C GLU A 50 -8.77 -1.51 -3.03
N ALA A 51 -8.34 -0.95 -1.88
CA ALA A 51 -8.07 0.47 -1.70
C ALA A 51 -6.70 0.92 -2.26
N ILE A 52 -5.97 0.05 -2.96
CA ILE A 52 -4.58 0.28 -3.38
C ILE A 52 -4.48 0.13 -4.89
N SER A 53 -4.00 1.17 -5.56
CA SER A 53 -3.91 1.26 -7.02
C SER A 53 -2.54 1.79 -7.45
N LEU A 54 -2.12 1.48 -8.68
CA LEU A 54 -0.89 2.06 -9.24
C LEU A 54 -1.13 3.56 -9.50
N GLY A 55 -0.44 4.41 -8.76
CA GLY A 55 -0.48 5.86 -8.96
C GLY A 55 0.38 6.27 -10.15
N GLU A 56 -0.01 7.38 -10.79
CA GLU A 56 0.72 7.99 -11.91
C GLU A 56 1.96 8.79 -11.46
#